data_AF-A0A3S7KX89-F1
#
_entry.id   AF-A0A3S7KX89-F1
#
_cell.length_a   1.000
_cell.length_b   1.000
_cell.length_c   1.000
_cell.angle_alpha   90.00
_cell.angle_beta   90.00
_cell.angle_gamma   90.00
#
_symmetry.space_group_name_H-M   'P 1'
#
loop_
_entity.id
_entity.type
_entity.pdbx_description
1 polymer ?
#
loop_
_entity_poly.entity_id
_entity_poly.type
_entity_poly.pdbx_seq_one_letter_code
_entity_poly.pdbx_strand_id
1 'polypeptide(L)'
;MSKTTTPFNCEQYAWPDHPHTGMKAYCASIEASTLQSEARQAGRPGPSSEVRVLPALGSAEAKRTGTACIGGQAFRRLANGWEQVASPSGGWLRCRER
;
A
#
# COMPACT_ATOMS: atom_id res chain seq x y z
N MET A 1 9.20 -3.79 9.83
CA MET A 1 7.75 -3.52 9.94
C MET A 1 6.98 -4.64 9.23
N SER A 2 6.39 -5.54 10.01
CA SER A 2 5.37 -6.55 9.65
C SER A 2 4.34 -6.50 10.80
N LYS A 3 3.02 -6.62 10.61
CA LYS A 3 2.17 -7.32 9.63
C LYS A 3 1.01 -6.36 9.27
N THR A 4 0.70 -5.88 8.07
CA THR A 4 1.05 -6.20 6.69
C THR A 4 1.00 -4.87 5.95
N THR A 5 2.19 -4.34 5.63
CA THR A 5 2.42 -3.31 4.60
C THR A 5 1.78 -1.91 4.71
N THR A 6 0.93 -1.67 5.70
CA THR A 6 0.50 -0.34 6.18
C THR A 6 0.97 -0.17 7.63
N PRO A 7 1.97 0.69 7.94
CA PRO A 7 2.65 0.71 9.23
C PRO A 7 1.72 0.98 10.43
N PHE A 8 0.56 1.61 10.22
CA PHE A 8 -0.39 1.98 11.26
C PHE A 8 -1.53 0.99 11.43
N ASN A 9 -1.63 -0.05 10.58
CA ASN A 9 -2.64 -1.11 10.68
C ASN A 9 -4.08 -0.60 10.82
N CYS A 10 -4.46 0.43 10.05
CA CYS A 10 -5.73 1.15 10.21
C CYS A 10 -7.00 0.29 10.09
N GLU A 11 -6.91 -0.96 9.63
CA GLU A 11 -8.03 -1.90 9.64
C GLU A 11 -8.52 -2.25 11.05
N GLN A 12 -7.67 -2.17 12.07
CA GLN A 12 -8.09 -2.37 13.46
C GLN A 12 -9.15 -1.34 13.93
N TYR A 13 -9.29 -0.23 13.19
CA TYR A 13 -10.28 0.80 13.44
C TYR A 13 -11.51 0.70 12.54
N ALA A 14 -11.63 -0.38 11.75
CA ALA A 14 -12.80 -0.65 10.93
C ALA A 14 -14.01 -0.97 11.82
N TRP A 15 -15.20 -0.62 11.34
CA TRP A 15 -16.44 -1.16 11.90
C TRP A 15 -16.52 -2.68 11.59
N PRO A 16 -16.94 -3.55 12.53
CA PRO A 16 -17.51 -3.28 13.86
C PRO A 16 -16.49 -3.22 15.01
N ASP A 17 -15.21 -3.38 14.74
CA ASP A 17 -14.15 -3.52 15.76
C ASP A 17 -13.86 -2.21 16.53
N HIS A 18 -14.32 -1.07 16.02
CA HIS A 18 -14.14 0.23 16.64
C HIS A 18 -15.43 1.07 16.70
N PRO A 19 -15.75 1.71 17.85
CA PRO A 19 -17.01 2.42 18.05
C PRO A 19 -17.17 3.68 17.18
N HIS A 20 -16.07 4.29 16.76
CA HIS A 20 -16.09 5.46 15.87
C HIS A 20 -15.83 5.05 14.42
N THR A 21 -16.86 5.14 13.57
CA THR A 21 -16.80 4.79 12.14
C THR A 21 -15.81 5.63 11.34
N GLY A 22 -15.53 6.86 11.77
CA GLY A 22 -14.54 7.75 11.14
C GLY A 22 -13.08 7.43 11.47
N MET A 23 -12.80 6.59 12.48
CA MET A 23 -11.43 6.39 12.98
C MET A 23 -10.51 5.71 11.97
N LYS A 24 -11.03 4.73 11.20
CA LYS A 24 -10.29 4.10 10.11
C LYS A 24 -9.83 5.12 9.06
N ALA A 25 -10.73 5.99 8.62
CA ALA A 25 -10.43 7.02 7.63
C ALA A 25 -9.39 8.03 8.17
N TYR A 26 -9.54 8.43 9.44
CA TYR A 26 -8.58 9.29 10.11
C TYR A 26 -7.19 8.66 10.18
N CYS A 27 -7.07 7.42 10.67
CA CYS A 27 -5.80 6.69 10.69
C CYS A 27 -5.15 6.61 9.30
N ALA A 28 -5.94 6.27 8.28
CA ALA A 28 -5.44 6.16 6.91
C ALA A 28 -4.87 7.50 6.38
N SER A 29 -5.46 8.63 6.79
CA SER A 29 -5.00 9.97 6.41
C SER A 29 -3.65 10.34 7.06
N ILE A 30 -3.46 10.01 8.34
CA ILE A 30 -2.18 10.25 9.03
C ILE A 30 -1.11 9.33 8.45
N GLU A 31 -1.43 8.06 8.23
CA GLU A 31 -0.50 7.10 7.63
C GLU A 31 -0.02 7.55 6.24
N ALA A 32 -0.95 8.02 5.40
CA ALA A 32 -0.60 8.57 4.08
C ALA A 32 0.33 9.79 4.22
N SER A 33 0.04 10.70 5.16
CA SER A 33 0.84 11.91 5.40
C SER A 33 2.25 11.60 5.91
N THR A 34 2.39 10.60 6.79
CA THR A 34 3.69 10.12 7.29
C THR A 34 4.53 9.55 6.15
N LEU A 35 3.97 8.62 5.38
CA LEU A 35 4.68 8.00 4.27
C LEU A 35 5.04 9.01 3.15
N GLN A 36 4.18 10.01 2.93
CA GLN A 36 4.47 11.14 2.03
C GLN A 36 5.65 11.98 2.50
N SER A 37 5.78 12.19 3.81
CA SER A 37 6.87 12.96 4.40
C SER A 37 8.20 12.22 4.33
N GLU A 38 8.19 10.91 4.64
CA GLU A 38 9.36 10.04 4.49
C GLU A 38 9.86 9.98 3.03
N ALA A 39 8.92 9.83 2.08
CA ALA A 39 9.26 9.83 0.66
C ALA A 39 9.90 11.15 0.21
N ARG A 40 9.33 12.29 0.63
CA ARG A 40 9.91 13.61 0.36
C ARG A 40 11.32 13.76 0.90
N GLN A 41 11.56 13.34 2.15
CA GLN A 41 12.90 13.37 2.77
C GLN A 41 13.91 12.50 2.01
N ALA A 42 13.45 11.36 1.47
CA ALA A 42 14.27 10.47 0.65
C ALA A 42 14.41 10.92 -0.83
N GLY A 43 13.82 12.05 -1.24
CA GLY A 43 13.79 12.48 -2.64
C GLY A 43 12.99 11.57 -3.57
N ARG A 44 12.07 10.77 -3.01
CA ARG A 44 11.24 9.80 -3.74
C ARG A 44 9.83 10.37 -3.97
N PRO A 45 9.13 9.96 -5.04
CA PRO A 45 7.70 10.22 -5.16
C PRO A 45 6.96 9.69 -3.93
N GLY A 46 5.98 10.46 -3.44
CA GLY A 46 5.15 10.03 -2.32
C GLY A 46 4.15 8.94 -2.70
N PRO A 47 3.50 8.30 -1.72
CA PRO A 47 2.42 7.38 -1.98
C PRO A 47 1.14 8.09 -2.39
N SER A 48 0.34 7.39 -3.19
CA SER A 48 -1.06 7.75 -3.43
C SER A 48 -1.95 7.47 -2.22
N SER A 49 -3.15 8.04 -2.20
CA SER A 49 -4.21 7.66 -1.25
C SER A 49 -4.93 6.37 -1.64
N GLU A 50 -4.74 5.88 -2.87
CA GLU A 50 -5.32 4.64 -3.36
C GLU A 50 -4.63 3.41 -2.77
N VAL A 51 -5.42 2.43 -2.30
CA VAL A 51 -4.93 1.13 -1.83
C VAL A 51 -5.61 0.04 -2.64
N ARG A 52 -4.82 -0.84 -3.27
CA ARG A 52 -5.34 -2.03 -3.98
C ARG A 52 -4.99 -3.31 -3.24
N VAL A 53 -5.85 -4.30 -3.36
CA VAL A 53 -5.57 -5.65 -2.85
C VAL A 53 -4.83 -6.41 -3.96
N LEU A 54 -3.60 -6.81 -3.70
CA LEU A 54 -2.74 -7.51 -4.65
C LEU A 54 -2.18 -8.79 -4.02
N PRO A 55 -1.88 -9.82 -4.82
CA PRO A 55 -1.30 -11.05 -4.29
C PRO A 55 0.11 -10.80 -3.73
N ALA A 56 0.50 -11.57 -2.71
CA ALA A 56 1.85 -11.50 -2.15
C ALA A 56 2.91 -11.94 -3.18
N LEU A 57 4.12 -11.36 -3.09
CA LEU A 57 5.25 -11.75 -3.91
C LEU A 57 5.54 -13.25 -3.79
N GLY A 58 5.81 -13.92 -4.92
CA GLY A 58 6.12 -15.35 -4.96
C GLY A 58 4.89 -16.28 -4.99
N SER A 59 3.69 -15.76 -4.72
CA SER A 59 2.44 -16.53 -4.86
C SER A 59 2.22 -17.00 -6.30
N ALA A 60 1.50 -18.12 -6.46
CA ALA A 60 1.13 -18.63 -7.78
C ALA A 60 0.33 -17.60 -8.59
N GLU A 61 -0.49 -16.80 -7.91
CA GLU A 61 -1.25 -15.75 -8.55
C GLU A 61 -0.37 -14.60 -9.02
N ALA A 62 0.55 -14.09 -8.20
CA ALA A 62 1.47 -13.03 -8.62
C ALA A 62 2.28 -13.44 -9.86
N LYS A 63 2.62 -14.74 -9.98
CA LYS A 63 3.28 -15.29 -11.19
C LYS A 63 2.38 -15.23 -12.43
N ARG A 64 1.07 -15.47 -12.28
CA ARG A 64 0.08 -15.45 -13.36
C ARG A 64 -0.34 -14.04 -13.76
N THR A 65 -0.66 -13.18 -12.80
CA THR A 65 -1.17 -11.82 -13.05
C THR A 65 -0.06 -10.82 -13.33
N GLY A 66 1.17 -11.13 -12.95
CA GLY A 66 2.29 -10.20 -13.08
C GLY A 66 2.15 -8.99 -12.18
N THR A 67 1.35 -9.06 -11.11
CA THR A 67 1.24 -7.99 -10.10
C THR A 67 1.54 -8.56 -8.73
N ALA A 68 2.21 -7.80 -7.88
CA ALA A 68 2.45 -8.20 -6.50
C ALA A 68 2.36 -7.01 -5.55
N CYS A 69 1.91 -7.26 -4.32
CA CYS A 69 2.15 -6.35 -3.22
C CYS A 69 3.51 -6.64 -2.59
N ILE A 70 4.39 -5.64 -2.52
CA ILE A 70 5.72 -5.77 -1.93
C ILE A 70 5.93 -4.59 -1.01
N GLY A 71 5.98 -4.82 0.30
CA GLY A 71 6.28 -3.72 1.23
C GLY A 71 5.25 -2.56 1.18
N GLY A 72 4.01 -2.82 0.73
CA GLY A 72 2.91 -1.86 0.69
C GLY A 72 2.86 -1.03 -0.58
N GLN A 73 3.77 -1.33 -1.49
CA GLN A 73 3.88 -0.74 -2.81
C GLN A 73 3.41 -1.78 -3.83
N ALA A 74 2.56 -1.34 -4.76
CA ALA A 74 2.13 -2.17 -5.87
C ALA A 74 3.26 -2.27 -6.90
N PHE A 75 3.54 -3.48 -7.35
CA PHE A 75 4.52 -3.74 -8.40
C PHE A 75 3.90 -4.51 -9.56
N ARG A 76 4.37 -4.21 -10.77
CA ARG A 76 4.14 -5.01 -11.97
C ARG A 76 5.41 -5.73 -12.40
N ARG A 77 5.24 -6.94 -12.94
CA ARG A 77 6.33 -7.79 -13.39
C ARG A 77 6.85 -7.30 -14.73
N LEU A 78 8.17 -7.25 -14.85
CA LEU A 78 8.92 -7.05 -16.08
C LEU A 78 9.61 -8.35 -16.48
N ALA A 79 10.18 -8.40 -17.69
CA ALA A 79 10.92 -9.57 -18.18
C ALA A 79 12.09 -9.95 -17.24
N ASN A 80 12.75 -8.97 -16.63
CA ASN A 80 13.94 -9.12 -15.80
C ASN A 80 13.76 -8.64 -14.36
N GLY A 81 12.53 -8.36 -13.91
CA GLY A 81 12.35 -7.79 -12.58
C GLY A 81 10.93 -7.32 -12.29
N TRP A 82 10.84 -6.25 -11.49
CA TRP A 82 9.61 -5.63 -11.04
C TRP A 82 9.73 -4.12 -11.11
N GLU A 83 8.64 -3.46 -11.45
CA GLU A 83 8.52 -2.01 -11.50
C GLU A 83 7.41 -1.55 -10.56
N GLN A 84 7.68 -0.47 -9.83
CA GLN A 84 6.70 0.17 -8.98
C GLN A 84 5.61 0.82 -9.83
N VAL A 85 4.35 0.56 -9.49
CA VAL A 85 3.20 1.12 -10.20
C VAL A 85 2.93 2.54 -9.71
N ALA A 86 2.79 3.49 -10.63
CA ALA A 86 2.29 4.83 -10.33
C ALA A 86 0.76 4.83 -10.24
N SER A 87 0.19 5.64 -9.35
CA SER A 87 -1.25 5.85 -9.29
C SER A 87 -1.66 7.02 -10.21
N PRO A 88 -2.83 6.94 -10.87
CA PRO A 88 -3.43 8.06 -11.58
C PRO A 88 -3.69 9.28 -10.68
N SER A 89 -3.88 9.09 -9.37
CA SER A 89 -4.02 10.18 -8.40
C SER A 89 -2.69 10.81 -7.98
N GLY A 90 -1.58 10.43 -8.63
CA GLY A 90 -0.24 10.88 -8.31
C GLY A 90 0.47 9.99 -7.28
N GLY A 91 1.80 9.97 -7.35
CA GLY A 91 2.63 9.14 -6.49
C GLY A 91 2.64 7.65 -6.87
N TRP A 92 3.24 6.82 -6.03
CA TRP A 92 3.21 5.37 -6.20
C TRP A 92 1.95 4.74 -5.61
N LEU A 93 1.46 3.68 -6.24
CA LEU A 93 0.25 2.98 -5.85
C LEU A 93 0.50 2.13 -4.60
N ARG A 94 -0.31 2.32 -3.56
CA ARG A 94 -0.23 1.51 -2.34
C ARG A 94 -1.01 0.21 -2.52
N CYS A 95 -0.62 -0.81 -1.77
CA CYS A 95 -1.33 -2.08 -1.77
C CYS A 95 -1.39 -2.76 -0.41
N ARG A 96 -2.28 -3.74 -0.32
CA ARG A 96 -2.31 -4.75 0.73
C ARG A 96 -2.25 -6.14 0.12
N GLU A 97 -1.59 -7.03 0.84
CA GLU A 97 -1.56 -8.45 0.51
C GLU A 97 -2.94 -9.07 0.80
N ARG A 98 -3.38 -9.97 -0.08
CA ARG A 98 -4.50 -10.89 0.15
C ARG A 98 -4.01 -12.30 0.44
#